data_AF-A0AA43RJZ1-F1
#
_entry.id   AF-A0AA43RJZ1-F1
#
_cell.length_a   1.000
_cell.length_b   1.000
_cell.length_c   1.000
_cell.angle_alpha   90.00
_cell.angle_beta   90.00
_cell.angle_gamma   90.00
#
_symmetry.space_group_name_H-M   'P 1'
#
loop_
_entity.id
_entity.type
_entity.pdbx_description
1 polymer ?
#
loop_
_entity_poly.entity_id
_entity_poly.type
_entity_poly.pdbx_seq_one_letter_code
_entity_poly.pdbx_strand_id
1 'polypeptide(L)'
;MIFVIALLIALAVGIFSISRWALHDDAADIQGTWQIEGTNYKVVINETEIRMASDVIFTYKLDSASKNITEKLDTKSGTSHYIFSVDRSELLIMDLELDSFSSFFYDGANLLKSFFTGSYDASKAALPLDAVNSESVTRLKRVS
;
A
#
# COMPACT_ATOMS: atom_id res chain seq x y z
N MET A 1 20.16 25.19 -16.66
CA MET A 1 20.22 24.28 -15.49
C MET A 1 18.85 24.08 -14.85
N ILE A 2 18.12 25.13 -14.46
CA ILE A 2 16.79 24.99 -13.81
C ILE A 2 15.73 24.29 -14.67
N PHE A 3 15.66 24.57 -15.97
CA PHE A 3 14.72 23.91 -16.89
C PHE A 3 14.97 22.41 -17.02
N VAL A 4 16.24 22.00 -17.02
CA VAL A 4 16.61 20.57 -17.10
C VAL A 4 16.20 19.85 -15.81
N ILE A 5 16.46 20.47 -14.65
CA ILE A 5 16.05 19.91 -13.35
C ILE A 5 14.53 19.80 -13.27
N ALA A 6 13.80 20.85 -13.65
CA ALA A 6 12.34 20.84 -13.65
C ALA A 6 11.77 19.74 -14.58
N LEU A 7 12.37 19.55 -15.76
CA LEU A 7 11.97 18.50 -16.70
C LEU A 7 12.19 17.10 -16.12
N LEU A 8 13.33 16.87 -15.45
CA LEU A 8 13.62 15.58 -14.80
C LEU A 8 12.63 15.27 -13.67
N ILE A 9 12.28 16.29 -12.86
CA ILE A 9 11.26 16.15 -11.81
C ILE A 9 9.90 15.82 -12.43
N ALA A 10 9.49 16.56 -13.46
CA ALA A 10 8.22 16.31 -14.15
C ALA A 10 8.16 14.90 -14.75
N LEU A 11 9.25 14.42 -15.33
CA LEU A 11 9.33 13.06 -15.86
C LEU A 11 9.23 12.01 -14.75
N ALA A 12 9.94 12.20 -13.63
CA ALA A 12 9.88 11.28 -12.49
C ALA A 12 8.47 11.20 -11.89
N VAL A 13 7.82 12.35 -11.70
CA VAL A 13 6.42 12.45 -11.25
C VAL A 13 5.49 11.73 -12.23
N GLY A 14 5.63 11.97 -13.54
CA GLY A 14 4.81 11.32 -14.56
C GLY A 14 4.96 9.81 -14.59
N ILE A 15 6.19 9.29 -14.54
CA ILE A 15 6.47 7.85 -14.50
C ILE A 15 5.84 7.23 -13.24
N PHE A 16 6.03 7.87 -12.08
CA PHE A 16 5.46 7.38 -10.83
C PHE A 16 3.93 7.37 -10.87
N SER A 17 3.28 8.43 -11.36
CA SER A 17 1.81 8.48 -11.50
C SER A 17 1.26 7.39 -12.41
N ILE A 18 1.91 7.14 -13.56
CA ILE A 18 1.53 6.08 -14.50
C ILE A 18 1.67 4.71 -13.84
N SER A 19 2.80 4.44 -13.20
CA SER A 19 3.03 3.20 -12.46
C SER A 19 2.05 3.00 -11.32
N ARG A 20 1.63 4.07 -10.66
CA ARG A 20 0.72 4.01 -9.51
C ARG A 20 -0.71 3.67 -9.91
N TRP A 21 -1.22 4.27 -10.99
CA TRP A 21 -2.66 4.22 -11.30
C TRP A 21 -3.02 3.61 -12.64
N ALA A 22 -2.15 3.67 -13.65
CA ALA A 22 -2.51 3.32 -15.02
C ALA A 22 -2.03 1.91 -15.42
N LEU A 23 -0.92 1.43 -14.85
CA LEU A 23 -0.34 0.14 -15.25
C LEU A 23 -0.93 -1.08 -14.54
N HIS A 24 -1.64 -0.86 -13.43
CA HIS A 24 -2.07 -1.93 -12.54
C HIS A 24 -3.52 -1.76 -12.13
N ASP A 25 -4.20 -2.88 -11.95
CA ASP A 25 -5.56 -2.95 -11.42
C ASP A 25 -5.47 -3.42 -9.97
N ASP A 26 -5.47 -2.48 -9.01
CA ASP A 26 -5.35 -2.85 -7.59
C ASP A 26 -6.50 -3.75 -7.12
N ALA A 27 -7.70 -3.65 -7.73
CA ALA A 27 -8.85 -4.45 -7.35
C ALA A 27 -8.70 -5.92 -7.76
N ALA A 28 -8.03 -6.18 -8.88
CA ALA A 28 -7.63 -7.52 -9.27
C ALA A 28 -6.37 -7.98 -8.50
N ASP A 29 -5.37 -7.10 -8.39
CA ASP A 29 -4.06 -7.42 -7.81
C ASP A 29 -4.17 -7.73 -6.31
N ILE A 30 -5.10 -7.13 -5.55
CA ILE A 30 -5.25 -7.44 -4.12
C ILE A 30 -5.76 -8.87 -3.87
N GLN A 31 -6.43 -9.48 -4.85
CA GLN A 31 -7.06 -10.77 -4.68
C GLN A 31 -6.03 -11.91 -4.63
N GLY A 32 -6.42 -13.00 -3.97
CA GLY A 32 -5.62 -14.21 -3.83
C GLY A 32 -5.32 -14.57 -2.39
N THR A 33 -4.35 -15.47 -2.22
CA THR A 33 -3.90 -15.90 -0.90
C THR A 33 -2.60 -15.19 -0.52
N TRP A 34 -2.61 -14.61 0.66
CA TRP A 34 -1.50 -13.88 1.24
C TRP A 34 -1.10 -14.53 2.56
N GLN A 35 0.18 -14.41 2.92
CA GLN A 35 0.73 -14.86 4.19
C GLN A 35 1.27 -13.66 4.95
N ILE A 36 0.90 -13.53 6.23
CA ILE A 36 1.43 -12.46 7.09
C ILE A 36 2.91 -12.75 7.36
N GLU A 37 3.78 -11.81 7.02
CA GLU A 37 5.23 -11.95 7.17
C GLU A 37 5.59 -12.30 8.63
N GLY A 38 6.53 -13.24 8.79
CA GLY A 38 6.96 -13.71 10.12
C GLY A 38 6.01 -14.69 10.80
N THR A 39 4.89 -15.05 10.15
CA THR A 39 3.92 -16.02 10.69
C THR A 39 3.55 -17.08 9.64
N ASN A 40 2.79 -18.10 10.06
CA ASN A 40 2.16 -19.07 9.15
C ASN A 40 0.68 -18.73 8.87
N TYR A 41 0.19 -17.57 9.32
CA TYR A 41 -1.19 -17.17 9.12
C TYR A 41 -1.42 -16.72 7.68
N LYS A 42 -2.50 -17.24 7.09
CA LYS A 42 -2.94 -16.91 5.74
C LYS A 42 -4.18 -16.03 5.76
N VAL A 43 -4.24 -15.13 4.79
CA VAL A 43 -5.36 -14.24 4.51
C VAL A 43 -5.79 -14.51 3.07
N VAL A 44 -7.07 -14.80 2.87
CA VAL A 44 -7.65 -14.98 1.53
C VAL A 44 -8.49 -13.75 1.22
N ILE A 45 -8.11 -13.03 0.17
CA ILE A 45 -8.83 -11.84 -0.30
C ILE A 45 -9.53 -12.20 -1.61
N ASN A 46 -10.85 -12.09 -1.63
CA ASN A 46 -11.66 -12.22 -2.85
C ASN A 46 -12.18 -10.84 -3.27
N GLU A 47 -13.10 -10.76 -4.23
CA GLU A 47 -13.61 -9.47 -4.74
C GLU A 47 -14.24 -8.56 -3.69
N THR A 48 -14.78 -9.11 -2.59
CA THR A 48 -15.60 -8.35 -1.62
C THR A 48 -15.19 -8.54 -0.17
N GLU A 49 -14.41 -9.58 0.13
CA GLU A 49 -14.12 -10.02 1.48
C GLU A 49 -12.64 -10.32 1.69
N ILE A 50 -12.19 -10.06 2.92
CA ILE A 50 -10.92 -10.51 3.48
C ILE A 50 -11.25 -11.59 4.51
N ARG A 51 -10.73 -12.80 4.30
CA ARG A 51 -10.97 -13.97 5.14
C ARG A 51 -9.69 -14.37 5.85
N MET A 52 -9.72 -14.33 7.18
CA MET A 52 -8.64 -14.78 8.04
C MET A 52 -8.79 -16.27 8.38
N ALA A 53 -7.69 -16.95 8.69
CA ALA A 53 -7.70 -18.37 9.07
C ALA A 53 -8.54 -18.69 10.34
N SER A 54 -8.88 -17.70 11.15
CA SER A 54 -9.69 -17.82 12.37
C SER A 54 -11.20 -17.65 12.13
N ASP A 55 -11.69 -17.88 10.91
CA ASP A 55 -13.08 -17.64 10.47
C ASP A 55 -13.56 -16.18 10.63
N VAL A 56 -12.64 -15.23 10.79
CA VAL A 56 -12.97 -13.80 10.82
C VAL A 56 -13.05 -13.29 9.40
N ILE A 57 -14.20 -12.74 9.03
CA ILE A 57 -14.51 -12.25 7.68
C ILE A 57 -14.76 -10.75 7.76
N PHE A 58 -13.99 -9.98 7.01
CA PHE A 58 -14.20 -8.55 6.81
C PHE A 58 -14.78 -8.34 5.41
N THR A 59 -15.71 -7.40 5.27
CA THR A 59 -15.97 -6.80 3.95
C THR A 59 -14.99 -5.66 3.74
N TYR A 60 -14.62 -5.37 2.50
CA TYR A 60 -13.71 -4.27 2.22
C TYR A 60 -14.07 -3.48 0.97
N LYS A 61 -13.53 -2.27 0.88
CA LYS A 61 -13.58 -1.44 -0.32
C LYS A 61 -12.23 -0.76 -0.53
N LEU A 62 -11.75 -0.78 -1.76
CA LEU A 62 -10.57 0.00 -2.16
C LEU A 62 -10.97 1.38 -2.67
N ASP A 63 -10.17 2.36 -2.29
CA ASP A 63 -10.01 3.62 -3.01
C ASP A 63 -8.62 3.65 -3.61
N SER A 64 -8.51 3.34 -4.91
CA SER A 64 -7.23 3.33 -5.63
C SER A 64 -6.63 4.72 -5.87
N ALA A 65 -7.42 5.79 -5.75
CA ALA A 65 -6.90 7.15 -5.90
C ALA A 65 -6.05 7.51 -4.68
N SER A 66 -6.59 7.31 -3.48
CA SER A 66 -5.90 7.53 -2.20
C SER A 66 -5.05 6.35 -1.73
N LYS A 67 -5.17 5.19 -2.39
CA LYS A 67 -4.62 3.89 -1.94
C LYS A 67 -5.05 3.54 -0.52
N ASN A 68 -6.32 3.77 -0.21
CA ASN A 68 -6.92 3.36 1.06
C ASN A 68 -7.75 2.08 0.88
N ILE A 69 -7.75 1.26 1.92
CA ILE A 69 -8.63 0.11 2.09
C ILE A 69 -9.50 0.38 3.32
N THR A 70 -10.81 0.39 3.12
CA THR A 70 -11.78 0.47 4.21
C THR A 70 -12.29 -0.93 4.49
N GLU A 71 -12.09 -1.41 5.71
CA GLU A 71 -12.45 -2.75 6.16
C GLU A 71 -13.61 -2.64 7.15
N LYS A 72 -14.53 -3.60 7.13
CA LYS A 72 -15.69 -3.60 8.01
C LYS A 72 -15.96 -4.99 8.55
N LEU A 73 -16.07 -5.07 9.88
CA LEU A 73 -16.49 -6.24 10.66
C LEU A 73 -17.71 -5.84 11.49
N ASP A 74 -18.85 -6.47 11.23
CA ASP A 74 -20.15 -6.14 11.83
C ASP A 74 -20.48 -4.63 11.75
N THR A 75 -20.48 -3.94 12.90
CA THR A 75 -20.76 -2.50 13.02
C THR A 75 -19.49 -1.65 13.11
N LYS A 76 -18.31 -2.27 13.11
CA LYS A 76 -17.01 -1.58 13.20
C LYS A 76 -16.40 -1.45 11.81
N SER A 77 -15.87 -0.28 11.50
CA SER A 77 -15.11 -0.01 10.30
C SER A 77 -13.77 0.62 10.63
N GLY A 78 -12.73 0.27 9.89
CA GLY A 78 -11.42 0.90 9.92
C GLY A 78 -10.99 1.25 8.49
N THR A 79 -10.14 2.26 8.37
CA THR A 79 -9.49 2.61 7.10
C THR A 79 -7.99 2.49 7.29
N SER A 80 -7.32 1.88 6.33
CA SER A 80 -5.87 1.72 6.30
C SER A 80 -5.34 2.11 4.94
N HIS A 81 -4.05 2.39 4.87
CA HIS A 81 -3.35 2.71 3.63
C HIS A 81 -2.68 1.44 3.12
N TYR A 82 -2.71 1.19 1.80
CA TYR A 82 -2.12 -0.01 1.22
C TYR A 82 -1.09 0.32 0.15
N ILE A 83 -0.02 -0.47 0.11
CA ILE A 83 1.06 -0.31 -0.87
C ILE A 83 1.50 -1.69 -1.36
N PHE A 84 1.56 -1.85 -2.67
CA PHE A 84 2.14 -3.05 -3.26
C PHE A 84 3.62 -2.87 -3.55
N SER A 85 4.37 -3.98 -3.52
CA SER A 85 5.66 -4.05 -4.18
C SER A 85 5.50 -3.86 -5.70
N VAL A 86 6.58 -3.49 -6.38
CA VAL A 86 6.58 -3.23 -7.84
C VAL A 86 6.09 -4.47 -8.63
N ASP A 87 6.47 -5.66 -8.20
CA ASP A 87 6.07 -6.94 -8.80
C ASP A 87 4.74 -7.50 -8.26
N ARG A 88 4.06 -6.77 -7.36
CA ARG A 88 2.78 -7.15 -6.72
C ARG A 88 2.84 -8.47 -5.95
N SER A 89 4.04 -8.92 -5.54
CA SER A 89 4.25 -10.11 -4.71
C SER A 89 4.19 -9.83 -3.21
N GLU A 90 4.32 -8.56 -2.81
CA GLU A 90 4.13 -8.10 -1.44
C GLU A 90 3.07 -7.00 -1.37
N LEU A 91 2.36 -6.97 -0.25
CA LEU A 91 1.34 -5.98 0.08
C LEU A 91 1.60 -5.50 1.52
N LEU A 92 1.75 -4.21 1.71
CA LEU A 92 1.83 -3.58 3.02
C LEU A 92 0.51 -2.89 3.31
N ILE A 93 -0.02 -3.12 4.51
CA ILE A 93 -1.20 -2.43 5.05
C ILE A 93 -0.72 -1.65 6.27
N MET A 94 -0.99 -0.34 6.30
CA MET A 94 -0.60 0.57 7.37
C MET A 94 -1.84 1.16 8.01
N ASP A 95 -1.87 1.19 9.34
CA ASP A 95 -2.93 1.82 10.12
C ASP A 95 -2.82 3.36 10.03
N LEU A 96 -3.26 3.88 8.89
CA LEU A 96 -3.19 5.29 8.50
C LEU A 96 -4.24 5.53 7.40
N GLU A 97 -4.93 6.67 7.46
CA GLU A 97 -5.80 7.12 6.38
C GLU A 97 -5.21 8.38 5.74
N LEU A 98 -5.02 8.37 4.43
CA LEU A 98 -4.49 9.50 3.66
C LEU A 98 -5.46 9.95 2.58
N ASP A 99 -5.53 11.25 2.32
CA ASP A 99 -6.16 11.73 1.09
C ASP A 99 -5.27 11.44 -0.14
N SER A 100 -5.82 11.61 -1.34
CA SER A 100 -5.11 11.32 -2.60
C SER A 100 -3.84 12.15 -2.83
N PHE A 101 -3.77 13.36 -2.29
CA PHE A 101 -2.58 14.21 -2.42
C PHE A 101 -1.51 13.77 -1.41
N SER A 102 -1.89 13.59 -0.15
CA SER A 102 -0.99 13.15 0.92
C SER A 102 -0.40 11.77 0.65
N SER A 103 -1.23 10.82 0.18
CA SER A 103 -0.78 9.48 -0.23
C SER A 103 0.22 9.51 -1.39
N PHE A 104 0.00 10.37 -2.38
CA PHE A 104 0.92 10.51 -3.51
C PHE A 104 2.34 10.90 -3.06
N PHE A 105 2.44 11.90 -2.20
CA PHE A 105 3.74 12.35 -1.68
C PHE A 105 4.35 11.36 -0.68
N TYR A 106 3.53 10.76 0.18
CA TYR A 106 3.96 9.73 1.12
C TYR A 106 4.63 8.55 0.39
N ASP A 107 3.96 8.02 -0.64
CA ASP A 107 4.46 6.89 -1.40
C ASP A 107 5.63 7.25 -2.31
N GLY A 108 5.60 8.42 -2.92
CA GLY A 108 6.72 8.92 -3.72
C GLY A 108 8.00 9.09 -2.89
N ALA A 109 7.86 9.62 -1.67
CA ALA A 109 8.98 9.79 -0.75
C ALA A 109 9.53 8.45 -0.26
N ASN A 110 8.64 7.48 0.03
CA ASN A 110 9.03 6.12 0.39
C ASN A 110 9.71 5.36 -0.75
N LEU A 111 9.21 5.48 -1.98
CA LEU A 111 9.83 4.90 -3.17
C LEU A 111 11.24 5.46 -3.36
N LEU A 112 11.40 6.79 -3.30
CA LEU A 112 12.69 7.43 -3.42
C LEU A 112 13.67 6.95 -2.35
N LYS A 113 13.22 6.85 -1.09
CA LYS A 113 14.04 6.32 0.00
C LYS A 113 14.46 4.87 -0.29
N SER A 114 13.52 4.03 -0.71
CA SER A 114 13.79 2.62 -1.02
C SER A 114 14.81 2.43 -2.14
N PHE A 115 14.86 3.36 -3.11
CA PHE A 115 15.87 3.36 -4.16
C PHE A 115 17.29 3.55 -3.60
N PHE A 116 17.45 4.40 -2.58
CA PHE A 116 18.76 4.65 -1.95
C PHE A 116 19.13 3.64 -0.86
N THR A 117 18.14 3.06 -0.18
CA THR A 117 18.36 2.09 0.92
C THR A 117 18.30 0.64 0.45
N GLY A 118 17.79 0.38 -0.75
CA GLY A 118 17.54 -0.97 -1.28
C GLY A 118 16.37 -1.71 -0.64
N SER A 119 15.60 -1.06 0.25
CA SER A 119 14.48 -1.69 0.96
C SER A 119 13.34 -0.71 1.19
N TYR A 120 12.11 -1.19 0.98
CA TYR A 120 10.89 -0.45 1.28
C TYR A 120 10.50 -0.64 2.76
N ASP A 121 10.53 0.47 3.51
CA ASP A 121 10.20 0.52 4.94
C ASP A 121 9.23 1.67 5.21
N ALA A 122 7.92 1.38 5.11
CA ALA A 122 6.84 2.32 5.38
C ALA A 122 6.90 2.94 6.80
N SER A 123 7.44 2.21 7.78
CA SER A 123 7.57 2.70 9.16
C SER A 123 8.60 3.80 9.33
N LYS A 124 9.42 4.06 8.30
CA LYS A 124 10.43 5.11 8.30
C LYS A 124 10.19 6.08 7.16
N ALA A 125 8.94 6.42 6.88
CA ALA A 125 8.64 7.34 5.82
C ALA A 125 9.41 8.66 5.94
N ALA A 126 9.84 9.19 4.80
CA ALA A 126 10.63 10.42 4.77
C ALA A 126 9.79 11.67 5.12
N LEU A 127 8.47 11.56 5.04
CA LEU A 127 7.54 12.53 5.59
C LEU A 127 7.08 12.06 6.97
N PRO A 128 7.26 12.88 8.04
CA PRO A 128 6.78 12.53 9.36
C PRO A 128 5.25 12.54 9.34
N LEU A 129 4.66 11.36 9.40
CA LEU A 129 3.29 11.17 9.84
C LEU A 129 3.39 10.53 11.21
N ASP A 130 2.97 11.24 12.24
CA ASP A 130 3.10 10.84 13.65
C ASP A 130 2.44 9.48 13.97
N ALA A 131 1.68 8.92 13.02
CA ALA A 131 0.88 7.71 13.14
C ALA A 131 1.58 6.40 12.70
N VAL A 132 2.68 6.45 11.93
CA VAL A 132 3.26 5.22 11.34
C VAL A 132 4.52 4.77 12.08
N ASN A 133 4.42 3.67 12.83
CA ASN A 133 5.54 2.95 13.44
C ASN A 133 5.56 1.48 12.97
N SER A 134 6.58 0.70 13.33
CA SER A 134 6.69 -0.70 12.85
C SER A 134 5.54 -1.60 13.32
N GLU A 135 4.85 -1.27 14.41
CA GLU A 135 3.71 -2.04 14.93
C GLU A 135 2.41 -1.72 14.16
N SER A 136 2.34 -0.56 13.52
CA SER A 136 1.21 -0.13 12.67
C SER A 136 1.25 -0.68 11.24
N VAL A 137 2.26 -1.49 10.89
CA VAL A 137 2.45 -2.01 9.53
C VAL A 137 2.33 -3.53 9.52
N THR A 138 1.39 -4.03 8.72
CA THR A 138 1.26 -5.45 8.40
C THR A 138 1.82 -5.71 7.01
N ARG A 139 2.85 -6.55 6.89
CA ARG A 139 3.35 -7.02 5.58
C ARG A 139 2.76 -8.38 5.24
N LEU A 140 2.25 -8.48 4.02
CA LEU A 140 1.66 -9.66 3.42
C LEU A 140 2.51 -10.09 2.23
N LYS A 141 2.82 -11.39 2.13
CA LYS A 141 3.50 -11.99 0.98
C LYS A 141 2.54 -12.88 0.22
N ARG A 142 2.53 -12.76 -1.10
CA ARG A 142 1.68 -13.58 -1.96
C ARG A 142 2.11 -15.05 -1.83
N VAL A 143 1.13 -15.92 -1.62
CA VAL A 143 1.33 -17.36 -1.65
C VAL A 143 1.22 -17.79 -3.11
N SER A 144 2.31 -18.33 -3.66
CA SER A 144 2.39 -18.86 -5.02
C SER A 144 1.40 -19.99 -5.28
#